data_AF-A0A5K0XA05-F1
#
_entry.id   AF-A0A5K0XA05-F1
#
_cell.length_a   1.000
_cell.length_b   1.000
_cell.length_c   1.000
_cell.angle_alpha   90.00
_cell.angle_beta   90.00
_cell.angle_gamma   90.00
#
_symmetry.space_group_name_H-M   'P 1'
#
loop_
_entity.id
_entity.type
_entity.pdbx_description
1 polymer ?
#
loop_
_entity_poly.entity_id
_entity_poly.type
_entity_poly.pdbx_seq_one_letter_code
_entity_poly.pdbx_strand_id
1 'polypeptide(L)' 'AHVYREPVDNKITDSGFLGNGSVCSAFLANMDERHSVSVKFLGQTFHLPPWSVSILPDCKNVAFNTAK' A
#
# COMPACT_ATOMS: atom_id res chain seq x y z
N ALA A 1 -4.26 -1.52 -8.61
CA ALA A 1 -3.91 -1.12 -7.24
C ALA A 1 -5.20 -0.80 -6.50
N HIS A 2 -5.42 -1.38 -5.33
CA HIS A 2 -6.53 -1.01 -4.46
C HIS A 2 -5.98 -0.19 -3.29
N VAL A 3 -6.62 0.93 -2.98
CA VAL A 3 -6.17 1.88 -1.95
C VAL A 3 -7.32 2.11 -0.99
N TYR A 4 -7.05 1.92 0.29
CA TYR A 4 -7.94 2.21 1.40
C TYR A 4 -7.45 3.48 2.07
N ARG A 5 -8.34 4.46 2.22
CA ARG A 5 -8.03 5.73 2.86
C ARG A 5 -9.22 6.14 3.70
N GLU A 6 -9.01 6.25 5.00
CA GLU A 6 -10.01 6.79 5.91
C GLU A 6 -9.88 8.32 5.93
N PRO A 7 -10.95 9.06 5.64
CA PRO A 7 -11.02 10.49 5.94
C PRO A 7 -10.91 10.66 7.45
N VAL A 8 -9.97 11.47 7.93
CA VAL A 8 -9.90 11.85 9.34
C VAL A 8 -10.99 12.89 9.57
N ASP A 9 -12.23 12.44 9.75
CA ASP A 9 -13.26 13.28 10.36
C ASP A 9 -13.00 13.29 11.87
N ASN A 10 -12.88 14.49 12.45
CA ASN A 10 -12.64 14.72 13.88
C ASN A 10 -13.82 14.23 14.75
N LYS A 11 -14.07 12.92 14.82
CA LYS A 11 -14.98 12.35 15.80
C LYS A 11 -14.57 10.95 16.23
N ILE A 12 -14.25 10.90 17.52
CA ILE A 12 -14.13 9.75 18.41
C ILE A 12 -12.69 9.22 18.52
N THR A 13 -12.07 9.67 19.61
CA THR A 13 -10.96 9.10 20.37
C THR A 13 -10.78 7.58 20.20
N ASP A 14 -9.78 7.18 19.42
CA ASP A 14 -8.85 6.13 19.82
C ASP A 14 -7.46 6.76 19.84
N SER A 15 -7.02 7.11 21.04
CA SER A 15 -5.78 7.80 21.35
C SER A 15 -4.57 6.90 21.11
N GLY A 16 -4.23 6.67 19.84
CA GLY A 16 -3.08 5.84 19.44
C GLY A 16 -2.25 6.35 18.25
N PHE A 17 -2.68 7.37 17.50
CA PHE A 17 -1.91 7.88 16.37
C PHE A 17 -1.87 9.41 16.36
N LEU A 18 -0.98 9.97 17.17
CA LEU A 18 -0.59 11.38 17.05
C LEU A 18 0.24 11.55 15.77
N GLY A 19 -0.44 11.74 14.66
CA GLY A 19 0.15 12.10 13.39
C GLY A 19 -0.94 12.63 12.48
N ASN A 20 -0.80 13.88 12.04
CA ASN A 20 -1.77 14.63 11.23
C ASN A 20 -1.91 14.09 9.79
N GLY A 21 -2.04 12.77 9.62
CA GLY A 21 -2.01 12.08 8.34
C GLY A 21 -3.16 11.09 8.24
N SER A 22 -3.93 11.18 7.15
CA SER A 22 -4.94 10.18 6.80
C SER A 22 -4.32 8.78 6.84
N VAL A 23 -4.95 7.85 7.56
CA VAL A 23 -4.58 6.43 7.52
C VAL A 23 -4.81 5.94 6.10
N CYS A 24 -3.75 5.46 5.44
CA CYS A 24 -3.78 5.03 4.05
C CYS A 24 -3.10 3.68 3.93
N SER A 25 -3.76 2.68 3.38
CA SER A 25 -3.14 1.41 3.03
C SER A 25 -3.40 1.04 1.57
N ALA A 26 -2.48 0.34 0.92
CA ALA A 26 -2.60 -0.04 -0.49
C ALA A 26 -2.12 -1.47 -0.74
N PHE A 27 -2.72 -2.09 -1.75
CA PHE A 27 -2.36 -3.41 -2.25
C PHE A 27 -2.01 -3.31 -3.73
N LEU A 28 -0.77 -3.69 -4.05
CA LEU A 28 -0.25 -3.73 -5.42
C LEU A 28 -0.07 -5.19 -5.83
N ALA A 29 -0.92 -5.67 -6.74
CA ALA A 29 -0.86 -7.03 -7.25
C ALA A 29 -0.24 -7.06 -8.65
N ASN A 30 0.64 -8.03 -8.88
CA ASN A 30 1.07 -8.46 -10.20
C ASN A 30 0.49 -9.85 -10.46
N MET A 31 -0.43 -9.93 -11.43
CA MET A 31 -1.07 -11.17 -11.86
C MET A 31 -0.33 -11.85 -13.02
N ASP A 32 0.74 -11.25 -13.53
CA ASP A 32 1.59 -11.91 -14.53
C ASP A 32 2.32 -13.07 -13.86
N GLU A 33 2.15 -14.28 -14.40
CA GLU A 33 2.74 -15.51 -13.85
C GLU A 33 4.24 -15.63 -14.09
N ARG A 34 4.80 -14.86 -15.03
CA ARG A 34 6.16 -15.07 -15.54
C ARG A 34 7.04 -13.84 -15.41
N HIS A 35 6.45 -12.66 -15.48
CA HIS A 35 7.20 -11.42 -15.62
C HIS A 35 7.04 -10.53 -14.38
N SER A 36 8.18 -10.06 -13.87
CA SER A 36 8.20 -8.98 -12.91
C SER A 36 7.82 -7.68 -13.61
N VAL A 37 7.03 -6.85 -12.93
CA VAL A 37 6.60 -5.55 -13.46
C VAL A 37 7.00 -4.43 -12.51
N SER A 38 7.32 -3.28 -13.07
CA SER A 38 7.54 -2.05 -12.31
C SER A 38 6.37 -1.12 -12.51
N VAL A 39 5.65 -0.81 -11.44
CA VAL A 39 4.45 0.06 -11.47
C VAL A 39 4.73 1.38 -10.77
N LYS A 40 4.18 2.48 -11.31
CA LYS A 40 4.20 3.78 -10.64
C LYS A 40 2.93 3.93 -9.80
N PHE A 41 3.09 4.13 -8.50
CA PHE A 41 2.01 4.36 -7.56
C PHE A 41 2.37 5.53 -6.64
N LEU A 42 1.50 6.55 -6.57
CA LEU A 42 1.73 7.79 -5.80
C LEU A 42 3.09 8.45 -6.06
N GLY A 43 3.56 8.43 -7.30
CA GLY A 43 4.84 9.01 -7.72
C GLY A 43 6.07 8.16 -7.38
N GLN A 44 5.91 7.02 -6.71
CA GLN A 44 6.96 6.06 -6.42
C GLN A 44 6.88 4.86 -7.36
N THR A 45 8.02 4.22 -7.63
CA THR A 45 8.09 3.02 -8.47
C THR A 45 8.22 1.79 -7.58
N PHE A 46 7.33 0.81 -7.75
CA PHE A 46 7.36 -0.45 -7.03
C PHE A 46 7.65 -1.59 -7.99
N HIS A 47 8.61 -2.44 -7.63
CA HIS A 47 8.90 -3.65 -8.37
C HIS A 47 8.10 -4.81 -7.78
N LEU A 48 7.31 -5.48 -8.62
CA LEU A 48 6.44 -6.58 -8.24
C LEU A 48 6.92 -7.85 -8.95
N PRO A 49 7.35 -8.88 -8.21
CA PRO A 49 7.63 -10.20 -8.77
C PRO A 49 6.38 -10.80 -9.46
N PRO A 50 6.56 -11.85 -10.28
CA PRO A 50 5.43 -12.58 -10.86
C PRO A 50 4.52 -13.13 -9.76
N TRP A 51 3.22 -13.16 -10.02
CA TRP A 51 2.20 -13.72 -9.13
C TRP A 51 2.32 -13.28 -7.66
N SER A 52 2.41 -11.96 -7.45
CA SER A 52 2.69 -11.41 -6.13
C SER A 52 1.76 -10.26 -5.73
N VAL A 53 1.60 -10.07 -4.41
CA VAL A 53 0.92 -8.93 -3.82
C VAL A 53 1.86 -8.24 -2.84
N SER A 54 2.11 -6.95 -3.06
CA SER A 54 2.79 -6.06 -2.12
C SER A 54 1.76 -5.31 -1.27
N ILE A 55 1.97 -5.33 0.05
CA ILE A 55 1.12 -4.69 1.06
C ILE A 55 1.84 -3.44 1.58
N LEU A 56 1.19 -2.28 1.42
CA LEU A 56 1.70 -0.98 1.85
C LEU A 56 0.77 -0.43 2.93
N PRO A 57 1.10 -0.54 4.23
CA PRO A 57 0.22 -0.10 5.31
C PRO A 57 0.11 1.43 5.41
N ASP A 58 1.03 2.17 4.77
CA ASP A 58 1.12 3.64 4.74
C ASP A 58 1.03 4.21 3.30
N CYS A 59 0.67 3.37 2.32
CA CYS A 59 0.67 3.67 0.88
C CYS A 59 2.03 4.09 0.28
N LYS A 60 3.13 3.99 1.02
CA LYS A 60 4.47 4.42 0.58
C LYS A 60 5.49 3.29 0.65
N ASN A 61 5.57 2.59 1.78
CA ASN A 61 6.55 1.56 2.02
C ASN A 61 5.91 0.18 1.92
N VAL A 62 6.59 -0.76 1.25
CA VAL A 62 6.16 -2.16 1.22
C VAL A 62 6.56 -2.80 2.54
N ALA A 63 5.58 -3.15 3.37
CA ALA A 63 5.83 -3.87 4.60
C ALA A 63 5.99 -5.39 4.35
N PHE A 64 5.26 -5.91 3.35
CA PHE A 64 5.30 -7.32 3.00
C PHE A 64 5.02 -7.51 1.50
N ASN A 65 5.66 -8.51 0.90
CA ASN A 65 5.34 -9.00 -0.43
C ASN A 65 5.24 -10.53 -0.37
N THR A 66 4.23 -11.11 -1.02
CA THR A 66 3.97 -12.56 -0.94
C THR A 66 4.99 -13.45 -1.65
N ALA A 67 5.87 -12.88 -2.47
CA ALA A 67 6.85 -13.60 -3.29
C ALA A 67 8.30 -13.21 -2.95
N LYS A 68 8.53 -12.50 -1.84
CA LYS A 68 9.85 -12.08 -1.36
C LYS A 68 10.19 -12.70 -0.01
#